data_AF-A0AA97CUS0-F1
#
_entry.id   AF-A0AA97CUS0-F1
#
_cell.length_a   1.000
_cell.length_b   1.000
_cell.length_c   1.000
_cell.angle_alpha   90.00
_cell.angle_beta   90.00
_cell.angle_gamma   90.00
#
_symmetry.space_group_name_H-M   'P 1'
#
loop_
_entity.id
_entity.type
_entity.pdbx_description
1 polymer ?
#
loop_
_entity_poly.entity_id
_entity_poly.type
_entity_poly.pdbx_seq_one_letter_code
_entity_poly.pdbx_strand_id
1 'polypeptide(L)'
;MSTPDSLFTPVETSVAVEAKPSWHRGILDFPNPVNDYAARSTAGLVIVLAAIAIVVNQPWLYGVLTLGFALRVAGGPRYSPFGRLAVHVIVPRVWRKEKTVPGPPKRFAQAVGLAFSGTAFVLSLVGLGLAAQIVGGVLIVAAFLEFALGLCLGCIAFGYLQRAGVIPDDVCEACNDVTLFGRK
;
A
#
# COMPACT_ATOMS: atom_id res chain seq x y z
N MET A 1 32.68 -4.50 46.53
CA MET A 1 31.89 -5.67 46.11
C MET A 1 30.47 -5.17 45.84
N SER A 2 30.15 -4.67 44.63
CA SER A 2 29.61 -5.40 43.45
C SER A 2 28.21 -5.97 43.70
N THR A 3 27.11 -5.72 42.98
CA THR A 3 26.71 -4.96 41.75
C THR A 3 25.16 -5.01 41.75
N PRO A 4 24.42 -4.03 41.20
CA PRO A 4 22.98 -4.16 40.97
C PRO A 4 22.71 -4.60 39.53
N ASP A 5 22.29 -5.85 39.29
CA ASP A 5 21.92 -6.32 37.95
C ASP A 5 20.77 -7.35 37.99
N SER A 6 19.56 -6.88 37.70
CA SER A 6 18.51 -7.69 37.04
C SER A 6 17.37 -6.80 36.52
N LEU A 7 17.72 -5.68 35.89
CA LEU A 7 16.86 -5.03 34.90
C LEU A 7 17.01 -5.83 33.62
N PHE A 8 16.05 -6.66 33.23
CA PHE A 8 15.74 -7.13 31.86
C PHE A 8 14.90 -8.42 31.96
N THR A 9 13.60 -8.27 32.23
CA THR A 9 12.64 -9.28 31.79
C THR A 9 12.34 -9.03 30.30
N PRO A 10 12.35 -10.05 29.43
CA PRO A 10 11.97 -9.90 28.03
C PRO A 10 10.46 -9.68 27.97
N VAL A 11 10.03 -8.44 27.72
CA VAL A 11 8.62 -8.13 27.45
C VAL A 11 8.23 -8.77 26.12
N GLU A 12 7.21 -9.62 26.18
CA GLU A 12 6.73 -10.50 25.12
C GLU A 12 6.38 -9.75 23.82
N THR A 13 6.78 -10.39 22.72
CA THR A 13 6.78 -9.94 21.32
C THR A 13 5.40 -9.89 20.62
N SER A 14 4.33 -9.42 21.27
CA SER A 14 3.04 -9.28 20.58
C SER A 14 2.16 -8.17 21.13
N VAL A 15 2.46 -6.93 20.75
CA VAL A 15 1.49 -5.83 20.92
C VAL A 15 0.67 -5.72 19.64
N ALA A 16 -0.51 -6.34 19.65
CA ALA A 16 -1.55 -6.11 18.68
C ALA A 16 -2.03 -4.65 18.79
N VAL A 17 -2.13 -3.95 17.67
CA VAL A 17 -2.73 -2.61 17.62
C VAL A 17 -4.24 -2.76 17.90
N GLU A 18 -4.66 -2.41 19.11
CA GLU A 18 -6.08 -2.43 19.52
C GLU A 18 -6.88 -1.45 18.63
N ALA A 19 -7.73 -1.99 17.76
CA ALA A 19 -8.61 -1.20 16.91
C ALA A 19 -9.82 -0.70 17.73
N LYS A 20 -10.01 0.63 17.81
CA LYS A 20 -11.23 1.24 18.37
C LYS A 20 -12.45 0.78 17.56
N PRO A 21 -13.46 0.12 18.15
CA PRO A 21 -14.59 -0.40 17.39
C PRO A 21 -15.57 0.75 17.10
N SER A 22 -15.45 1.39 15.94
CA SER A 22 -16.56 2.18 15.39
C SER A 22 -17.52 1.24 14.65
N TRP A 23 -18.77 1.20 15.10
CA TRP A 23 -19.84 0.33 14.62
C TRP A 23 -20.36 0.68 13.22
N HIS A 24 -19.72 1.62 12.54
CA HIS A 24 -19.98 2.02 11.16
C HIS A 24 -18.79 1.66 10.28
N ARG A 25 -18.42 0.37 10.20
CA ARG A 25 -17.53 -0.07 9.11
C ARG A 25 -18.36 -0.09 7.83
N GLY A 26 -18.38 1.04 7.13
CA GLY A 26 -18.92 1.13 5.79
C GLY A 26 -18.24 0.08 4.91
N ILE A 27 -18.98 -0.51 3.98
CA ILE A 27 -18.44 -1.52 3.08
C ILE A 27 -17.26 -0.96 2.24
N LEU A 28 -17.13 0.36 2.16
CA LEU A 28 -16.06 1.10 1.45
C LEU A 28 -14.95 1.61 2.38
N ASP A 29 -14.93 1.24 3.66
CA ASP A 29 -13.87 1.68 4.57
C ASP A 29 -12.56 0.96 4.28
N PHE A 30 -11.54 1.77 4.00
CA PHE A 30 -10.19 1.28 3.79
C PHE A 30 -9.62 0.76 5.12
N PRO A 31 -9.04 -0.45 5.17
CA PRO A 31 -8.50 -0.99 6.40
C PRO A 31 -7.43 -0.08 7.01
N ASN A 32 -7.54 0.19 8.30
CA ASN A 32 -6.54 0.93 9.07
C ASN A 32 -6.42 0.25 10.45
N PRO A 33 -5.26 -0.33 10.82
CA PRO A 33 -3.99 -0.38 10.08
C PRO A 33 -3.93 -1.44 8.96
N VAL A 34 -2.91 -1.35 8.09
CA VAL A 34 -2.64 -2.29 6.98
C VAL A 34 -1.32 -3.03 7.19
N ASN A 35 -1.22 -4.28 6.75
CA ASN A 35 0.03 -5.04 6.74
C ASN A 35 0.94 -4.62 5.57
N ASP A 36 2.16 -4.13 5.87
CA ASP A 36 3.15 -3.70 4.90
C ASP A 36 3.61 -4.86 3.99
N TYR A 37 3.81 -6.06 4.52
CA TYR A 37 4.20 -7.22 3.71
C TYR A 37 3.11 -7.67 2.75
N ALA A 38 1.84 -7.50 3.13
CA ALA A 38 0.73 -7.67 2.20
C ALA A 38 0.78 -6.62 1.09
N ALA A 39 1.03 -5.36 1.42
CA ALA A 39 1.18 -4.29 0.44
C ALA A 39 2.35 -4.56 -0.54
N ARG A 40 3.52 -4.97 -0.04
CA ARG A 40 4.66 -5.39 -0.89
C ARG A 40 4.27 -6.52 -1.83
N SER A 41 3.64 -7.57 -1.30
CA SER A 41 3.18 -8.70 -2.11
C SER A 41 2.19 -8.27 -3.20
N THR A 42 1.28 -7.33 -2.90
CA THR A 42 0.40 -6.77 -3.92
C THR A 42 1.14 -5.95 -4.97
N ALA A 43 2.19 -5.22 -4.59
CA ALA A 43 3.04 -4.49 -5.53
C ALA A 43 3.76 -5.45 -6.50
N GLY A 44 4.25 -6.59 -6.01
CA GLY A 44 4.80 -7.65 -6.86
C GLY A 44 3.81 -8.18 -7.91
N LEU A 45 2.56 -8.41 -7.51
CA LEU A 45 1.50 -8.83 -8.45
C LEU A 45 1.16 -7.74 -9.48
N VAL A 46 1.19 -6.47 -9.06
CA VAL A 46 1.00 -5.32 -9.97
C VAL A 46 2.12 -5.24 -11.00
N ILE A 47 3.39 -5.46 -10.60
CA ILE A 47 4.53 -5.48 -11.53
C ILE A 47 4.33 -6.56 -12.60
N VAL A 48 3.96 -7.77 -12.20
CA VAL A 48 3.71 -8.88 -13.14
C VAL A 48 2.60 -8.52 -14.12
N LEU A 49 1.46 -8.03 -13.62
CA LEU A 49 0.33 -7.66 -14.47
C LEU A 49 0.68 -6.50 -15.42
N ALA A 50 1.39 -5.47 -14.94
CA ALA A 50 1.80 -4.33 -15.74
C ALA A 50 2.83 -4.74 -16.81
N ALA A 51 3.77 -5.63 -16.49
CA ALA A 51 4.71 -6.17 -17.47
C ALA A 51 3.98 -6.96 -18.57
N ILE A 52 3.01 -7.80 -18.21
CA ILE A 52 2.16 -8.51 -19.18
C ILE A 52 1.39 -7.51 -20.05
N ALA A 53 0.81 -6.46 -19.45
CA ALA A 53 0.09 -5.41 -20.19
C ALA A 53 0.98 -4.69 -21.22
N ILE A 54 2.24 -4.40 -20.87
CA ILE A 54 3.22 -3.76 -21.77
C ILE A 54 3.60 -4.70 -22.92
N VAL A 55 3.92 -5.96 -22.63
CA VAL A 55 4.38 -6.94 -23.64
C VAL A 55 3.26 -7.31 -24.61
N VAL A 56 2.07 -7.59 -24.10
CA VAL A 56 0.91 -7.98 -24.92
C VAL A 56 0.28 -6.77 -25.60
N ASN A 57 0.39 -5.58 -24.98
CA ASN A 57 -0.07 -4.29 -25.50
C ASN A 57 -1.54 -4.28 -25.95
N GLN A 58 -2.41 -4.93 -25.18
CA GLN A 58 -3.85 -4.95 -25.43
C GLN A 58 -4.58 -4.04 -24.44
N PRO A 59 -5.52 -3.20 -24.89
CA PRO A 59 -6.15 -2.18 -24.04
C PRO A 59 -6.91 -2.79 -22.86
N TRP A 60 -7.52 -3.96 -23.03
CA TRP A 60 -8.23 -4.63 -21.94
C TRP A 60 -7.33 -4.99 -20.75
N LEU A 61 -6.03 -5.25 -20.95
CA LEU A 61 -5.09 -5.53 -19.87
C LEU A 61 -4.82 -4.29 -19.01
N TYR A 62 -4.64 -3.13 -19.65
CA TYR A 62 -4.56 -1.85 -18.93
C TYR A 62 -5.88 -1.54 -18.21
N GLY A 63 -7.02 -1.93 -18.79
CA GLY A 63 -8.33 -1.87 -18.14
C GLY A 63 -8.41 -2.71 -16.87
N VAL A 64 -7.94 -3.96 -16.91
CA VAL A 64 -7.86 -4.84 -15.73
C VAL A 64 -6.94 -4.26 -14.66
N LEU A 65 -5.79 -3.70 -15.05
CA LEU A 65 -4.87 -3.03 -14.13
C LEU A 65 -5.54 -1.84 -13.42
N THR A 66 -6.21 -0.98 -14.19
CA THR A 66 -6.95 0.20 -13.72
C THR A 66 -8.08 -0.20 -12.76
N LEU A 67 -8.89 -1.19 -13.16
CA LEU A 67 -9.96 -1.72 -12.31
C LEU A 67 -9.41 -2.28 -10.99
N GLY A 68 -8.26 -2.98 -11.06
CA GLY A 68 -7.57 -3.47 -9.88
C GLY A 68 -7.20 -2.36 -8.90
N PHE A 69 -6.70 -1.22 -9.39
CA PHE A 69 -6.41 -0.05 -8.54
C PHE A 69 -7.70 0.60 -8.01
N ALA A 70 -8.73 0.73 -8.84
CA ALA A 70 -10.01 1.31 -8.44
C ALA A 70 -10.64 0.54 -7.26
N LEU A 71 -10.63 -0.79 -7.33
CA LEU A 71 -11.10 -1.66 -6.24
C LEU A 71 -10.29 -1.48 -4.95
N ARG A 72 -8.96 -1.30 -5.06
CA ARG A 72 -8.09 -1.06 -3.90
C ARG A 72 -8.31 0.31 -3.27
N VAL A 73 -8.61 1.33 -4.06
CA VAL A 73 -8.98 2.67 -3.56
C VAL A 73 -10.33 2.64 -2.85
N ALA A 74 -11.29 1.89 -3.40
CA ALA A 74 -12.66 1.83 -2.92
C ALA A 74 -12.84 1.06 -1.60
N GLY A 75 -12.03 0.03 -1.33
CA GLY A 75 -12.16 -0.69 -0.05
C GLY A 75 -10.93 -1.53 0.35
N GLY A 76 -9.77 -1.18 -0.20
CA GLY A 76 -8.48 -1.77 0.18
C GLY A 76 -8.27 -3.21 -0.28
N PRO A 77 -7.35 -3.95 0.37
CA PRO A 77 -7.02 -5.34 0.02
C PRO A 77 -8.20 -6.31 0.08
N ARG A 78 -9.32 -5.95 0.73
CA ARG A 78 -10.49 -6.82 0.92
C ARG A 78 -11.27 -7.06 -0.38
N TYR A 79 -11.28 -6.12 -1.31
CA TYR A 79 -12.02 -6.23 -2.58
C TYR A 79 -11.17 -6.66 -3.77
N SER A 80 -9.86 -6.38 -3.73
CA SER A 80 -8.98 -6.80 -4.82
C SER A 80 -8.63 -8.29 -4.68
N PRO A 81 -8.81 -9.13 -5.73
CA PRO A 81 -8.43 -10.53 -5.69
C PRO A 81 -6.93 -10.71 -5.38
N PHE A 82 -6.08 -9.82 -5.91
CA PHE A 82 -4.67 -9.77 -5.58
C PHE A 82 -4.40 -9.35 -4.13
N GLY A 83 -5.24 -8.48 -3.56
CA GLY A 83 -5.19 -8.10 -2.14
C GLY A 83 -5.49 -9.28 -1.22
N ARG A 84 -6.54 -10.05 -1.52
CA ARG A 84 -6.87 -11.28 -0.79
C ARG A 84 -5.77 -12.33 -0.92
N LEU A 85 -5.25 -12.53 -2.13
CA LEU A 85 -4.14 -13.46 -2.36
C LEU A 85 -2.90 -13.06 -1.56
N ALA A 86 -2.55 -11.78 -1.56
CA ALA A 86 -1.42 -11.27 -0.78
C ALA A 86 -1.60 -11.53 0.72
N VAL A 87 -2.75 -11.16 1.30
CA VAL A 87 -2.99 -11.27 2.75
C VAL A 87 -3.16 -12.72 3.20
N HIS A 88 -3.96 -13.53 2.49
CA HIS A 88 -4.32 -14.88 2.97
C HIS A 88 -3.36 -15.99 2.50
N VAL A 89 -2.59 -15.76 1.43
CA VAL A 89 -1.71 -16.79 0.85
C VAL A 89 -0.25 -16.41 0.95
N ILE A 90 0.11 -15.21 0.45
CA ILE A 90 1.53 -14.84 0.32
C ILE A 90 2.14 -14.48 1.67
N VAL A 91 1.49 -13.62 2.46
CA VAL A 91 1.98 -13.24 3.79
C VAL A 91 2.21 -14.44 4.72
N PRO A 92 1.23 -15.35 4.93
CA PRO A 92 1.43 -16.47 5.85
C PRO A 92 2.42 -17.52 5.32
N ARG A 93 2.56 -17.69 4.00
CA ARG A 93 3.48 -18.70 3.44
C ARG A 93 4.90 -18.21 3.23
N VAL A 94 5.07 -16.99 2.75
CA VAL A 94 6.38 -16.43 2.32
C VAL A 94 7.00 -15.57 3.41
N TRP A 95 6.25 -14.62 3.95
CA TRP A 95 6.81 -13.62 4.86
C TRP A 95 6.82 -14.07 6.32
N ARG A 96 5.75 -14.76 6.77
CA ARG A 96 5.54 -15.20 8.17
C ARG A 96 5.73 -14.11 9.22
N LYS A 97 5.56 -12.84 8.81
CA LYS A 97 5.72 -11.64 9.63
C LYS A 97 4.64 -10.65 9.25
N GLU A 98 4.21 -9.86 10.22
CA GLU A 98 3.26 -8.78 10.02
C GLU A 98 3.88 -7.49 10.53
N LYS A 99 3.83 -6.44 9.70
CA LYS A 99 4.21 -5.08 10.08
C LYS A 99 3.05 -4.18 9.76
N THR A 100 2.44 -3.58 10.77
CA THR A 100 1.31 -2.67 10.59
C THR A 100 1.79 -1.27 10.24
N VAL A 101 1.11 -0.64 9.28
CA VAL A 101 1.34 0.74 8.85
C VAL A 101 0.00 1.47 8.72
N PRO A 102 -0.04 2.80 8.89
CA PRO A 102 -1.27 3.57 8.79
C PRO A 102 -1.91 3.42 7.40
N GLY A 103 -3.22 3.23 7.38
CA GLY A 103 -4.03 3.03 6.17
C GLY A 103 -4.18 4.26 5.27
N PRO A 104 -4.42 5.48 5.78
CA PRO A 104 -4.63 6.68 4.97
C PRO A 104 -3.55 6.96 3.90
N PRO A 105 -2.23 6.96 4.23
CA PRO A 105 -1.19 7.21 3.22
C PRO A 105 -1.12 6.09 2.17
N LYS A 106 -1.45 4.84 2.53
CA LYS A 106 -1.52 3.73 1.58
C LYS A 106 -2.71 3.87 0.64
N ARG A 107 -3.87 4.34 1.11
CA ARG A 107 -5.02 4.63 0.25
C ARG A 107 -4.70 5.75 -0.76
N PHE A 108 -4.00 6.79 -0.31
CA PHE A 108 -3.49 7.84 -1.21
C PHE A 108 -2.56 7.26 -2.29
N ALA A 109 -1.61 6.41 -1.91
CA ALA A 109 -0.73 5.75 -2.86
C ALA A 109 -1.50 4.91 -3.90
N GLN A 110 -2.57 4.22 -3.49
CA GLN A 110 -3.44 3.50 -4.42
C GLN A 110 -4.19 4.43 -5.38
N ALA A 111 -4.60 5.62 -4.92
CA ALA A 111 -5.25 6.61 -5.78
C ALA A 111 -4.29 7.19 -6.83
N VAL A 112 -3.03 7.43 -6.45
CA VAL A 112 -1.98 7.78 -7.41
C VAL A 112 -1.79 6.66 -8.41
N GLY A 113 -1.67 5.40 -7.96
CA GLY A 113 -1.59 4.24 -8.86
C GLY A 113 -2.77 4.12 -9.82
N LEU A 114 -3.98 4.46 -9.37
CA LEU A 114 -5.18 4.54 -10.22
C LEU A 114 -5.05 5.62 -11.30
N ALA A 115 -4.53 6.80 -10.95
CA ALA A 115 -4.31 7.87 -11.92
C ALA A 115 -3.32 7.45 -13.03
N PHE A 116 -2.19 6.83 -12.66
CA PHE A 116 -1.19 6.35 -13.63
C PHE A 116 -1.75 5.21 -14.50
N SER A 117 -2.38 4.20 -13.90
CA SER A 117 -2.96 3.08 -14.66
C SER A 117 -4.12 3.52 -15.55
N GLY A 118 -5.00 4.41 -15.07
CA GLY A 118 -6.08 5.00 -15.86
C GLY A 118 -5.56 5.84 -17.03
N THR A 119 -4.49 6.62 -16.82
CA THR A 119 -3.82 7.36 -17.91
C THR A 119 -3.26 6.39 -18.95
N ALA A 120 -2.56 5.33 -18.54
CA ALA A 120 -2.06 4.31 -19.45
C ALA A 120 -3.19 3.61 -20.23
N PHE A 121 -4.33 3.33 -19.58
CA PHE A 121 -5.50 2.75 -20.23
C PHE A 121 -6.11 3.68 -21.29
N VAL A 122 -6.32 4.96 -20.97
CA VAL A 122 -6.83 5.95 -21.94
C VAL A 122 -5.87 6.11 -23.11
N LEU A 123 -4.57 6.22 -22.85
CA LEU A 123 -3.54 6.29 -23.90
C LEU A 123 -3.57 5.05 -24.82
N SER A 124 -3.76 3.86 -24.24
CA SER A 124 -3.89 2.62 -25.01
C SER A 124 -5.16 2.62 -25.89
N LEU A 125 -6.29 3.13 -25.39
CA LEU A 125 -7.54 3.21 -26.16
C LEU A 125 -7.47 4.17 -27.34
N VAL A 126 -6.76 5.29 -27.22
CA VAL A 126 -6.58 6.26 -28.31
C VAL A 126 -5.46 5.87 -29.29
N GLY A 127 -4.86 4.68 -29.13
CA GLY A 127 -3.83 4.15 -30.02
C GLY A 127 -2.41 4.63 -29.73
N LEU A 128 -2.19 5.38 -28.64
CA LEU A 128 -0.88 5.87 -28.21
C LEU A 128 -0.14 4.81 -27.37
N GLY A 129 0.09 3.62 -27.96
CA GLY A 129 0.64 2.46 -27.25
C GLY A 129 1.98 2.72 -26.58
N LEU A 130 2.91 3.40 -27.25
CA LEU A 130 4.23 3.73 -26.68
C LEU A 130 4.10 4.64 -25.44
N ALA A 131 3.22 5.63 -25.49
CA ALA A 131 2.97 6.50 -24.34
C ALA A 131 2.35 5.72 -23.16
N ALA A 132 1.40 4.81 -23.45
CA ALA A 132 0.84 3.91 -22.43
C ALA A 132 1.91 3.02 -21.78
N GLN A 133 2.85 2.50 -22.58
CA GLN A 133 3.97 1.70 -22.08
C GLN A 133 4.94 2.50 -21.21
N ILE A 134 5.25 3.76 -21.58
CA ILE A 134 6.09 4.64 -20.74
C ILE A 134 5.43 4.86 -19.38
N VAL A 135 4.13 5.22 -19.36
CA VAL A 135 3.38 5.43 -18.11
C VAL A 135 3.33 4.14 -17.29
N GLY A 136 3.08 2.99 -17.93
CA GLY A 136 3.13 1.68 -17.29
C GLY A 136 4.52 1.34 -16.72
N GLY A 137 5.59 1.71 -17.42
CA GLY A 137 6.96 1.54 -16.97
C GLY A 137 7.28 2.34 -15.72
N VAL A 138 6.84 3.61 -15.64
CA VAL A 138 6.96 4.43 -14.43
C VAL A 138 6.21 3.78 -13.25
N LEU A 139 5.01 3.26 -13.50
CA LEU A 139 4.23 2.54 -12.49
C LEU A 139 4.97 1.28 -12.00
N ILE A 140 5.61 0.52 -12.89
CA ILE A 140 6.42 -0.65 -12.54
C ILE A 140 7.60 -0.24 -11.64
N VAL A 141 8.32 0.83 -11.98
CA VAL A 141 9.45 1.30 -11.16
C VAL A 141 8.99 1.66 -9.74
N ALA A 142 7.88 2.40 -9.62
CA ALA A 142 7.31 2.76 -8.32
C ALA A 142 6.87 1.51 -7.53
N ALA A 143 6.19 0.57 -8.18
CA ALA A 143 5.77 -0.69 -7.55
C ALA A 143 6.96 -1.57 -7.15
N PHE A 144 8.05 -1.57 -7.93
CA PHE A 144 9.27 -2.31 -7.64
C PHE A 144 9.99 -1.79 -6.39
N LEU A 145 10.08 -0.47 -6.23
CA LEU A 145 10.63 0.14 -5.01
C LEU A 145 9.85 -0.29 -3.76
N GLU A 146 8.52 -0.35 -3.86
CA GLU A 146 7.69 -0.83 -2.76
C GLU A 146 7.87 -2.33 -2.52
N PHE A 147 7.88 -3.14 -3.58
CA PHE A 147 8.06 -4.60 -3.47
C PHE A 147 9.42 -4.99 -2.88
N ALA A 148 10.52 -4.45 -3.43
CA ALA A 148 11.88 -4.86 -3.11
C ALA A 148 12.42 -4.18 -1.84
N LEU A 149 12.22 -2.86 -1.72
CA LEU A 149 12.80 -2.05 -0.64
C LEU A 149 11.79 -1.70 0.46
N GLY A 150 10.48 -1.88 0.21
CA GLY A 150 9.44 -1.37 1.10
C GLY A 150 9.28 0.15 1.02
N LEU A 151 9.81 0.79 -0.02
CA LEU A 151 9.77 2.24 -0.21
C LEU A 151 8.54 2.61 -1.05
N CYS A 152 7.48 3.07 -0.38
CA CYS A 152 6.27 3.53 -1.03
C CYS A 152 6.35 5.05 -1.31
N LEU A 153 6.61 5.42 -2.57
CA LEU A 153 6.71 6.83 -2.99
C LEU A 153 5.43 7.63 -2.68
N GLY A 154 4.26 7.00 -2.79
CA GLY A 154 2.98 7.64 -2.44
C GLY A 154 2.87 7.98 -0.96
N CYS A 155 3.37 7.12 -0.06
CA CYS A 155 3.43 7.42 1.37
C CYS A 155 4.37 8.59 1.67
N ILE A 156 5.51 8.67 1.00
CA ILE A 156 6.48 9.77 1.16
C ILE A 156 5.87 11.08 0.68
N ALA A 157 5.23 11.07 -0.50
CA ALA A 157 4.54 12.23 -1.04
C ALA A 157 3.42 12.70 -0.10
N PHE A 158 2.61 11.77 0.46
CA PHE A 158 1.60 12.10 1.45
C PHE A 158 2.19 12.81 2.67
N GLY A 159 3.29 12.30 3.23
CA GLY A 159 3.98 12.94 4.36
C GLY A 159 4.52 14.33 4.01
N TYR A 160 4.99 14.55 2.78
CA TYR A 160 5.40 15.88 2.32
C TYR A 160 4.20 16.83 2.19
N LEU A 161 3.08 16.37 1.63
CA LEU A 161 1.85 17.16 1.51
C LEU A 161 1.28 17.55 2.88
N GLN A 162 1.37 16.65 3.87
CA GLN A 162 0.95 16.93 5.23
C GLN A 162 1.85 17.99 5.88
N ARG A 163 3.18 17.89 5.74
CA ARG A 163 4.13 18.92 6.20
C ARG A 163 3.96 20.27 5.51
N ALA A 164 3.53 20.27 4.25
CA ALA A 164 3.22 21.48 3.51
C ALA A 164 1.84 22.08 3.88
N GLY A 165 1.05 21.43 4.74
CA GLY A 165 -0.28 21.88 5.15
C GLY A 165 -1.38 21.67 4.12
N VAL A 166 -1.12 20.92 3.03
CA VAL A 166 -2.11 20.59 2.00
C VAL A 166 -3.09 19.53 2.50
N ILE A 167 -2.59 18.57 3.28
CA ILE A 167 -3.38 17.52 3.92
C ILE A 167 -3.38 17.80 5.42
N PRO A 168 -4.55 17.95 6.06
CA PRO A 168 -4.60 18.28 7.47
C PRO A 168 -4.22 17.08 8.35
N ASP A 169 -3.68 17.36 9.53
CA ASP A 169 -3.05 16.35 10.40
C ASP A 169 -4.02 15.31 10.97
N ASP A 170 -5.31 15.66 11.07
CA ASP A 170 -6.39 14.77 11.53
C ASP A 170 -6.62 13.58 10.58
N VAL A 171 -6.23 13.71 9.29
CA VAL A 171 -6.34 12.62 8.31
C VAL A 171 -5.42 11.45 8.68
N CYS A 172 -4.29 11.72 9.35
CA CYS A 172 -3.44 10.68 9.90
C CYS A 172 -2.63 11.19 11.11
N GLU A 173 -3.25 11.15 12.29
CA GLU A 173 -2.59 11.50 13.56
C GLU A 173 -1.35 10.61 13.81
N ALA A 174 -1.48 9.30 13.56
CA ALA A 174 -0.38 8.34 13.67
C ALA A 174 0.77 8.56 12.68
N CYS A 175 0.58 9.38 11.64
CA CYS A 175 1.62 9.71 10.68
C CYS A 175 2.51 10.88 11.15
N ASN A 176 2.01 11.72 12.07
CA ASN A 176 2.70 12.92 12.53
C ASN A 176 3.15 12.83 14.00
N ASP A 177 2.49 12.01 14.81
CA ASP A 177 2.83 11.87 16.23
C ASP A 177 3.85 10.76 16.48
N VAL A 178 5.12 11.17 16.67
CA VAL A 178 6.22 10.28 17.06
C VAL A 178 6.02 9.66 18.45
N THR A 179 5.22 10.28 19.32
CA THR A 179 4.96 9.78 20.68
C THR A 179 4.01 8.59 20.69
N LEU A 180 3.17 8.43 19.67
CA LEU A 180 2.34 7.24 19.48
C LEU A 180 3.17 5.99 19.15
N PHE A 181 4.41 6.15 18.66
CA PHE A 181 5.36 5.05 18.47
C PHE A 181 6.22 4.77 19.72
N GLY A 182 6.21 5.68 20.70
CA GLY A 182 7.06 5.65 21.89
C GLY A 182 6.35 5.29 23.19
N ARG A 183 5.01 5.20 23.20
CA ARG A 183 4.24 4.74 24.35
C ARG A 183 4.19 3.21 24.36
N LYS A 184 5.30 2.61 24.81
CA LYS A 184 5.38 1.18 25.14
C LYS A 184 4.63 0.88 26.43
#